data_AF-A0A9Y4NVP4-F1
#
_entry.id   AF-A0A9Y4NVP4-F1
#
_cell.length_a   1.000
_cell.length_b   1.000
_cell.length_c   1.000
_cell.angle_alpha   90.00
_cell.angle_beta   90.00
_cell.angle_gamma   90.00
#
_symmetry.space_group_name_H-M   'P 1'
#
loop_
_entity.id
_entity.type
_entity.pdbx_description
1 polymer ?
#
loop_
_entity_poly.entity_id
_entity_poly.type
_entity_poly.pdbx_seq_one_letter_code
_entity_poly.pdbx_strand_id
1 'polypeptide(L)'
;SCLSVCVQVEQFWRFYSHLVRPGDLSGHSDFHLFKEGIKPMWEDESNRSGGKWIIRLRKGLASRFWENIILAMLGEQFMVGEEICGAVVSIRFQVLLLLLHYYYYYYSTTTTTTAVLLLLQ
;
A
#
# COMPACT_ATOMS: atom_id res chain seq x y z
N SER A 1 6.75 -4.87 -14.59
CA SER A 1 5.71 -5.14 -15.61
C SER A 1 4.35 -4.92 -14.97
N CYS A 2 3.45 -4.16 -15.60
CA CYS A 2 2.06 -4.03 -15.14
C CYS A 2 1.35 -5.35 -15.43
N LEU A 3 0.81 -6.00 -14.41
CA LEU A 3 0.18 -7.31 -14.56
C LEU A 3 -1.31 -7.20 -14.97
N SER A 4 -2.02 -6.18 -14.48
CA SER A 4 -3.42 -5.88 -14.85
C SER A 4 -3.85 -4.52 -14.30
N VAL A 5 -4.84 -3.88 -14.94
CA VAL A 5 -5.60 -2.74 -14.39
C VAL A 5 -7.02 -3.24 -14.09
N CYS A 6 -7.57 -2.91 -12.92
CA CYS A 6 -8.90 -3.34 -12.50
C CYS A 6 -9.74 -2.12 -12.11
N VAL A 7 -10.94 -1.99 -12.67
CA VAL A 7 -11.88 -0.88 -12.39
C VAL A 7 -13.06 -1.35 -11.54
N GLN A 8 -13.31 -2.67 -11.52
CA GLN A 8 -14.42 -3.29 -10.77
C GLN A 8 -13.91 -4.36 -9.80
N VAL A 9 -14.66 -4.58 -8.73
CA VAL A 9 -14.32 -5.54 -7.66
C VAL A 9 -14.26 -6.97 -8.21
N GLU A 10 -15.12 -7.32 -9.15
CA GLU A 10 -15.15 -8.63 -9.81
C GLU A 10 -13.89 -8.88 -10.64
N GLN A 11 -13.37 -7.84 -11.31
CA GLN A 11 -12.12 -7.92 -12.07
C GLN A 11 -10.94 -8.16 -11.14
N PHE A 12 -10.91 -7.45 -10.00
CA PHE A 12 -9.90 -7.66 -8.97
C PHE A 12 -9.92 -9.11 -8.49
N TRP A 13 -11.08 -9.66 -8.09
CA TRP A 13 -11.16 -11.04 -7.59
C TRP A 13 -10.82 -12.07 -8.67
N ARG A 14 -11.23 -11.83 -9.92
CA ARG A 14 -10.86 -12.70 -11.04
C ARG A 14 -9.34 -12.79 -11.21
N PHE A 15 -8.63 -11.70 -11.03
CA PHE A 15 -7.17 -11.67 -11.09
C PHE A 15 -6.53 -12.24 -9.82
N TYR A 16 -6.89 -11.70 -8.66
CA TYR A 16 -6.28 -12.01 -7.36
C TYR A 16 -6.44 -13.49 -6.96
N SER A 17 -7.58 -14.11 -7.27
CA SER A 17 -7.82 -15.54 -6.96
C SER A 17 -6.88 -16.50 -7.69
N HIS A 18 -6.30 -16.09 -8.81
CA HIS A 18 -5.35 -16.90 -9.59
C HIS A 18 -3.88 -16.55 -9.27
N LEU A 19 -3.62 -15.56 -8.41
CA LEU A 19 -2.27 -15.22 -7.98
C LEU A 19 -1.78 -16.19 -6.90
N VAL A 20 -0.49 -16.52 -6.98
CA VAL A 20 0.22 -17.16 -5.87
C VAL A 20 0.25 -16.19 -4.69
N ARG A 21 -0.11 -16.65 -3.49
CA ARG A 21 -0.11 -15.78 -2.31
C ARG A 21 1.32 -15.36 -1.93
N PRO A 22 1.51 -14.17 -1.34
CA PRO A 22 2.82 -13.69 -0.89
C PRO A 22 3.63 -14.71 -0.08
N GLY A 23 2.98 -15.41 0.85
CA GLY A 23 3.61 -16.39 1.73
C GLY A 23 4.04 -17.69 1.06
N ASP A 24 3.50 -18.00 -0.12
CA ASP A 24 3.77 -19.24 -0.86
C ASP A 24 4.81 -19.03 -1.97
N LEU A 25 5.23 -17.79 -2.22
CA LEU A 25 6.26 -17.48 -3.19
C LEU A 25 7.65 -17.87 -2.66
N SER A 26 8.30 -18.81 -3.35
CA SER A 26 9.71 -19.09 -3.15
C SER A 26 10.55 -18.06 -3.90
N GLY A 27 11.36 -17.29 -3.16
CA GLY A 27 12.40 -16.43 -3.73
C GLY A 27 12.20 -14.93 -3.55
N HIS A 28 12.75 -14.19 -4.49
CA HIS A 28 12.97 -12.75 -4.38
C HIS A 28 11.94 -11.92 -5.13
N SER A 29 10.70 -11.96 -4.66
CA SER A 29 9.55 -11.35 -5.34
C SER A 29 8.93 -10.21 -4.55
N ASP A 30 8.34 -9.26 -5.27
CA ASP A 30 7.60 -8.13 -4.75
C ASP A 30 6.25 -8.03 -5.48
N PHE A 31 5.17 -7.75 -4.74
CA PHE A 31 3.88 -7.37 -5.33
C PHE A 31 3.65 -5.89 -5.15
N HIS A 32 3.08 -5.27 -6.17
CA HIS A 32 2.81 -3.84 -6.22
C HIS A 32 1.34 -3.64 -6.62
N LEU A 33 0.60 -2.88 -5.82
CA LEU A 33 -0.75 -2.42 -6.13
C LEU A 33 -0.77 -0.90 -6.00
N PHE A 34 -1.06 -0.19 -7.08
CA PHE A 34 -1.06 1.28 -7.12
C PHE A 34 -2.31 1.78 -7.81
N LYS A 35 -2.70 3.02 -7.50
CA LYS A 35 -3.71 3.74 -8.27
C LYS A 35 -3.25 3.88 -9.72
N GLU A 36 -4.22 3.89 -10.64
CA GLU A 36 -3.96 4.02 -12.06
C GLU A 36 -3.17 5.33 -12.34
N GLY A 37 -2.18 5.24 -13.22
CA GLY A 37 -1.31 6.36 -13.57
C GLY A 37 -0.12 6.60 -12.63
N ILE A 38 -0.13 6.05 -11.41
CA ILE A 38 0.97 6.21 -10.45
C ILE A 38 1.97 5.05 -10.59
N LYS A 39 3.22 5.37 -10.91
CA LYS A 39 4.29 4.37 -10.97
C LYS A 39 4.84 4.08 -9.58
N PRO A 40 5.24 2.83 -9.28
CA PRO A 40 5.79 2.43 -7.98
C PRO A 40 7.25 2.86 -7.79
N MET A 41 7.56 4.13 -8.07
CA MET A 41 8.93 4.66 -8.11
C MET A 41 8.99 6.09 -7.56
N TRP A 42 10.16 6.49 -7.04
CA TRP A 42 10.32 7.78 -6.36
C TRP A 42 10.31 8.95 -7.35
N GLU A 43 10.59 8.68 -8.62
CA GLU A 43 10.57 9.64 -9.72
C GLU A 43 9.14 10.03 -10.13
N ASP A 44 8.12 9.26 -9.73
CA ASP A 44 6.74 9.62 -9.97
C ASP A 44 6.38 10.89 -9.19
N GLU A 45 5.72 11.84 -9.86
CA GLU A 45 5.33 13.11 -9.26
C GLU A 45 4.42 12.92 -8.03
N SER A 46 3.67 11.82 -7.99
CA SER A 46 2.81 11.45 -6.87
C SER A 46 3.56 10.82 -5.69
N ASN A 47 4.82 10.42 -5.88
CA ASN A 47 5.62 9.77 -4.83
C ASN A 47 6.81 10.62 -4.37
N ARG A 48 7.28 11.57 -5.18
CA ARG A 48 8.50 12.35 -4.91
C ARG A 48 8.46 13.15 -3.60
N SER A 49 7.28 13.60 -3.20
CA SER A 49 7.04 14.37 -1.97
C SER A 49 6.34 13.53 -0.88
N GLY A 50 6.16 12.24 -1.14
CA GLY A 50 5.50 11.31 -0.23
C GLY A 50 6.43 10.65 0.78
N GLY A 51 5.87 9.70 1.52
CA GLY A 51 6.56 8.84 2.46
C GLY A 51 6.14 7.39 2.29
N LYS A 52 6.83 6.49 3.00
CA LYS A 52 6.45 5.08 3.06
C LYS A 52 6.43 4.59 4.50
N TRP A 53 5.34 3.95 4.86
CA TRP A 53 5.20 3.22 6.11
C TRP A 53 5.70 1.79 5.90
N ILE A 54 6.63 1.37 6.74
CA ILE A 54 7.28 0.05 6.61
C ILE A 54 6.90 -0.80 7.82
N ILE A 55 6.18 -1.88 7.57
CA ILE A 55 5.79 -2.86 8.58
C ILE A 55 6.61 -4.13 8.35
N ARG A 56 7.43 -4.50 9.34
CA ARG A 56 8.14 -5.79 9.33
C ARG A 56 7.23 -6.87 9.90
N LEU A 57 6.98 -7.90 9.10
CA LEU A 57 6.11 -9.02 9.44
C LEU A 57 6.93 -10.25 9.81
N ARG A 58 6.33 -11.13 10.62
CA ARG A 58 6.87 -12.47 10.86
C ARG A 58 6.51 -13.39 9.69
N LYS A 59 7.28 -14.47 9.49
CA LYS A 59 6.98 -15.52 8.49
C LYS A 59 5.54 -15.99 8.62
N GLY A 60 4.87 -16.16 7.48
CA GLY A 60 3.48 -16.61 7.41
C GLY A 60 2.41 -15.52 7.60
N LEU A 61 2.77 -14.32 8.07
CA LEU A 61 1.79 -13.22 8.22
C LEU A 61 1.59 -12.40 6.94
N ALA A 62 2.55 -12.45 6.00
CA ALA A 62 2.57 -11.62 4.81
C ALA A 62 1.30 -11.74 3.95
N SER A 63 0.80 -12.96 3.69
CA SER A 63 -0.39 -13.17 2.86
C SER A 63 -1.63 -12.50 3.45
N ARG A 64 -1.87 -12.69 4.75
CA ARG A 64 -3.05 -12.14 5.43
C ARG A 64 -2.99 -10.62 5.52
N PHE A 65 -1.82 -10.07 5.88
CA PHE A 65 -1.64 -8.63 5.96
C PHE A 65 -1.76 -7.97 4.58
N TRP A 66 -1.16 -8.57 3.55
CA TRP A 66 -1.29 -8.10 2.17
C TRP A 66 -2.75 -8.04 1.74
N GLU A 67 -3.50 -9.12 1.94
CA GLU A 67 -4.93 -9.19 1.60
C GLU A 67 -5.77 -8.14 2.34
N ASN A 68 -5.55 -7.98 3.65
CA ASN A 68 -6.26 -6.96 4.43
C ASN A 68 -5.97 -5.54 3.92
N ILE A 69 -4.70 -5.24 3.58
CA ILE A 69 -4.30 -3.93 3.09
C ILE A 69 -4.93 -3.62 1.74
N ILE A 70 -4.83 -4.53 0.78
CA ILE A 70 -5.37 -4.28 -0.56
C ILE A 70 -6.89 -4.16 -0.53
N LEU A 71 -7.58 -4.93 0.32
CA LEU A 71 -9.03 -4.80 0.51
C LEU A 71 -9.41 -3.49 1.21
N ALA A 72 -8.64 -3.05 2.20
CA ALA A 72 -8.84 -1.75 2.84
C ALA A 72 -8.60 -0.59 1.85
N MET A 73 -7.64 -0.73 0.94
CA MET A 73 -7.38 0.26 -0.11
C MET A 73 -8.52 0.32 -1.12
N LEU A 74 -8.92 -0.84 -1.68
CA LEU A 74 -10.01 -0.93 -2.66
C LEU A 74 -11.36 -0.53 -2.07
N GLY A 75 -11.55 -0.73 -0.77
CA GLY A 75 -12.74 -0.33 -0.02
C GLY A 75 -12.68 1.10 0.53
N GLU A 76 -11.64 1.90 0.23
CA GLU A 76 -11.49 3.28 0.71
C GLU A 76 -11.58 3.42 2.26
N GLN A 77 -11.05 2.44 3.00
CA GLN A 77 -11.24 2.33 4.46
C GLN A 77 -10.27 3.18 5.30
N PHE A 78 -9.26 3.80 4.68
CA PHE A 78 -8.20 4.50 5.42
C PHE A 78 -8.59 5.93 5.86
N MET A 79 -9.70 6.49 5.38
CA MET A 79 -10.19 7.82 5.78
C MET A 79 -9.17 8.97 5.61
N VAL A 80 -8.18 8.79 4.74
CA VAL A 80 -7.14 9.80 4.39
C VAL A 80 -7.35 10.43 3.02
N GLY A 81 -8.50 10.17 2.38
CA GLY A 81 -8.80 10.67 1.04
C GLY A 81 -7.80 10.15 -0.02
N GLU A 82 -7.31 11.04 -0.87
CA GLU A 82 -6.47 10.70 -2.02
C GLU A 82 -4.98 10.46 -1.67
N GLU A 83 -4.61 10.51 -0.40
CA GLU A 83 -3.21 10.41 0.04
C GLU A 83 -2.58 9.04 -0.21
N ILE A 84 -3.34 7.97 -0.41
CA ILE A 84 -2.76 6.64 -0.67
C ILE A 84 -2.40 6.49 -2.15
N CYS A 85 -1.11 6.30 -2.44
CA CYS A 85 -0.63 6.00 -3.78
C CYS A 85 -0.71 4.50 -4.11
N GLY A 86 -0.31 3.66 -3.16
CA GLY A 86 -0.14 2.23 -3.40
C GLY A 86 0.36 1.45 -2.19
N ALA A 87 0.41 0.13 -2.36
CA ALA A 87 1.00 -0.81 -1.42
C ALA A 87 1.97 -1.75 -2.13
N VAL A 88 3.01 -2.15 -1.41
CA VAL A 88 4.01 -3.11 -1.86
C VAL A 88 4.24 -4.15 -0.78
N VAL A 89 4.24 -5.43 -1.11
CA VAL A 89 4.73 -6.48 -0.21
C VAL A 89 5.99 -7.12 -0.78
N SER A 90 7.04 -7.15 0.03
CA SER A 90 8.33 -7.73 -0.32
C SER A 90 8.57 -9.02 0.46
N ILE A 91 8.67 -10.14 -0.26
CA ILE A 91 8.79 -11.48 0.34
C ILE A 91 10.18 -11.69 0.94
N ARG A 92 11.21 -11.04 0.37
CA ARG A 92 12.62 -11.18 0.76
C ARG A 92 12.84 -10.86 2.23
N PHE A 93 12.26 -9.75 2.66
CA PHE A 93 12.47 -9.18 3.98
C PHE A 93 11.30 -9.44 4.93
N GLN A 94 10.23 -10.11 4.44
CA GLN A 94 8.92 -10.17 5.11
C GLN A 94 8.44 -8.77 5.49
N VAL A 95 8.54 -7.83 4.55
CA VAL A 95 8.20 -6.43 4.78
C VAL A 95 7.00 -6.06 3.93
N LEU A 96 6.02 -5.46 4.58
CA LEU A 96 4.92 -4.75 3.93
C LEU A 96 5.27 -3.25 3.92
N LEU A 97 5.24 -2.64 2.74
CA LEU A 97 5.40 -1.21 2.56
C LEU A 97 4.07 -0.62 2.08
N LEU A 98 3.58 0.37 2.81
CA LEU A 98 2.46 1.22 2.42
C LEU A 98 3.03 2.54 1.93
N LEU A 99 2.70 2.95 0.71
CA LEU A 99 3.17 4.19 0.11
C LEU A 99 2.06 5.23 0.21
N LEU A 100 2.37 6.32 0.91
CA LEU A 100 1.48 7.45 1.12
C LEU A 100 2.09 8.68 0.46
N HIS A 101 1.31 9.38 -0.34
CA HIS A 101 1.58 10.76 -0.65
C HIS A 101 1.27 11.61 0.58
N TYR A 102 2.18 12.49 0.96
CA TYR A 102 1.95 13.42 2.05
C TYR A 102 1.80 14.82 1.47
N TYR A 103 0.60 15.40 1.56
CA TYR A 103 0.39 16.83 1.27
C TYR A 103 0.77 17.64 2.51
N TYR A 104 2.06 17.75 2.83
CA TYR A 104 2.52 18.77 3.78
C TYR A 104 3.08 19.94 3.01
N TYR A 105 2.27 20.99 2.78
CA TYR A 105 2.77 22.37 2.78
C TYR A 105 1.72 23.50 2.84
N TYR A 106 0.42 23.27 3.11
CA TYR A 106 -0.57 24.38 3.10
C TYR A 106 -1.41 24.65 4.37
N TYR A 107 -1.19 23.95 5.48
CA TYR A 107 -1.79 24.33 6.78
C TYR A 107 -0.74 24.48 7.87
N SER A 108 0.04 25.56 7.74
CA SER A 108 0.27 26.55 8.81
C SER A 108 0.12 26.05 10.27
N THR A 109 1.25 25.73 10.90
CA THR A 109 1.64 26.25 12.23
C THR A 109 0.57 26.43 13.33
N THR A 110 -0.27 25.45 13.70
CA THR A 110 -0.89 25.44 15.07
C THR A 110 -1.46 24.11 15.59
N THR A 111 -1.15 22.93 15.04
CA THR A 111 -1.70 21.68 15.63
C THR A 111 -0.69 20.54 15.68
N THR A 112 0.52 20.87 16.10
CA THR A 112 1.52 19.90 16.56
C THR A 112 1.04 19.36 17.91
N THR A 113 0.32 18.22 17.96
CA THR A 113 0.27 17.24 19.08
C THR A 113 -0.79 16.14 18.83
N THR A 114 -1.90 16.44 18.16
CA THR A 114 -3.09 15.56 18.22
C THR A 114 -3.08 14.33 17.30
N ALA A 115 -2.30 14.32 16.20
CA ALA A 115 -2.36 13.23 15.22
C ALA A 115 -1.59 11.95 15.62
N VAL A 116 -0.62 12.04 16.55
CA VAL A 116 0.19 10.89 16.97
C VAL A 116 -0.54 10.03 18.02
N LEU A 117 -1.60 10.54 18.66
CA LEU A 117 -2.32 9.86 19.74
C LEU A 117 -3.53 9.02 19.28
N LEU A 118 -3.94 9.08 18.01
CA LEU A 118 -5.16 8.40 17.52
C LEU A 118 -4.92 7.04 16.84
N LEU A 119 -3.68 6.58 16.67
CA LEU A 119 -3.35 5.30 16.03
C LEU A 119 -2.62 4.33 16.98
N LEU A 120 -3.06 4.28 18.24
CA LEU A 120 -2.79 3.16 19.15
C LEU A 120 -4.08 2.80 19.89
N GLN A 121 -4.93 2.00 19.23
CA GLN A 121 -5.71 0.93 19.86
C GLN A 121 -5.65 -0.30 18.95
#